data_AF-A0AAD6Z407-F1
#
_entry.id   AF-A0AAD6Z407-F1
#
_cell.length_a   1.000
_cell.length_b   1.000
_cell.length_c   1.000
_cell.angle_alpha   90.00
_cell.angle_beta   90.00
_cell.angle_gamma   90.00
#
_symmetry.space_group_name_H-M   'P 1'
#
loop_
_entity.id
_entity.type
_entity.pdbx_description
1 polymer ?
#
loop_
_entity_poly.entity_id
_entity_poly.type
_entity_poly.pdbx_seq_one_letter_code
_entity_poly.pdbx_strand_id
1 'polypeptide(L)'
;MYHDKRFQLDLYFPMVAFNDVQIKQAKTGSHLLVGRKKFQDIANRLNQIEPEVLSDLAQRLEQGEHIRTKTAAEQACYELLEDLEHAGARVQGSLTTKKYMRNEVWSLISFKGAPSWFITFSPVDVNHPLCLYFADNAIKFSPALRSSDERLKLIAQKSCCPAARFFHYMSESFIRNVLGVGADRPGLYGETDAYYGTVEQ
;
A
#
# COMPACT_ATOMS: atom_id res chain seq x y z
N MET A 1 11.57 6.11 -22.67
CA MET A 1 11.75 4.64 -22.63
C MET A 1 12.99 4.40 -21.80
N TYR A 2 12.91 3.72 -20.64
CA TYR A 2 14.10 3.53 -19.80
C TYR A 2 15.20 2.82 -20.61
N HIS A 3 16.42 3.33 -20.53
CA HIS A 3 17.52 2.92 -21.42
C HIS A 3 18.08 1.53 -21.09
N ASP A 4 17.87 1.01 -19.86
CA ASP A 4 18.40 -0.27 -19.43
C ASP A 4 17.28 -1.25 -19.04
N LYS A 5 17.21 -2.39 -19.73
CA LYS A 5 16.24 -3.48 -19.51
C LYS A 5 16.87 -4.71 -18.84
N ARG A 6 18.15 -4.66 -18.45
CA ARG A 6 18.84 -5.82 -17.87
C ARG A 6 18.19 -6.31 -16.58
N PHE A 7 17.81 -5.37 -15.71
CA PHE A 7 17.09 -5.66 -14.46
C PHE A 7 15.61 -5.98 -14.66
N GLN A 8 15.04 -5.67 -15.82
CA GLN A 8 13.65 -6.01 -16.13
C GLN A 8 13.50 -7.52 -16.30
N LEU A 9 14.46 -8.22 -16.93
CA LEU A 9 14.38 -9.65 -17.22
C LEU A 9 14.80 -10.55 -16.05
N ASP A 10 15.37 -9.98 -14.99
CA ASP A 10 15.76 -10.73 -13.80
C ASP A 10 14.52 -11.03 -12.95
N LEU A 11 14.27 -12.32 -12.72
CA LEU A 11 13.13 -12.82 -11.95
C LEU A 11 13.19 -12.40 -10.48
N TYR A 12 14.39 -12.35 -9.92
CA TYR A 12 14.61 -12.08 -8.50
C TYR A 12 14.79 -10.60 -8.20
N PHE A 13 15.22 -9.80 -9.18
CA PHE A 13 15.49 -8.39 -8.98
C PHE A 13 14.30 -7.61 -8.38
N PRO A 14 13.04 -7.74 -8.85
CA PRO A 14 11.91 -7.04 -8.24
C PRO A 14 11.71 -7.43 -6.76
N MET A 15 11.90 -8.71 -6.42
CA MET A 15 11.76 -9.21 -5.05
C MET A 15 12.89 -8.67 -4.16
N VAL A 16 14.14 -8.74 -4.63
CA VAL A 16 15.30 -8.25 -3.89
C VAL A 16 15.22 -6.73 -3.71
N ALA A 17 14.90 -5.98 -4.77
CA ALA A 17 14.75 -4.53 -4.70
C ALA A 17 13.62 -4.13 -3.74
N PHE A 18 12.48 -4.83 -3.77
CA PHE A 18 11.37 -4.60 -2.84
C PHE A 18 11.79 -4.87 -1.39
N ASN A 19 12.47 -5.99 -1.13
CA ASN A 19 12.97 -6.33 0.19
C ASN A 19 14.00 -5.29 0.68
N ASP A 20 14.95 -4.89 -0.16
CA ASP A 20 15.94 -3.87 0.18
C ASP A 20 15.28 -2.53 0.52
N VAL A 21 14.23 -2.13 -0.21
CA VAL A 21 13.45 -0.93 0.11
C VAL A 21 12.75 -1.08 1.46
N GLN A 22 12.11 -2.22 1.74
CA GLN A 22 11.48 -2.49 3.04
C GLN A 22 12.49 -2.48 4.19
N ILE A 23 13.62 -3.18 4.03
CA ILE A 23 14.72 -3.20 5.02
C ILE A 23 15.25 -1.79 5.25
N LYS A 24 15.45 -1.00 4.19
CA LYS A 24 15.94 0.37 4.31
C LYS A 24 14.93 1.27 5.03
N GLN A 25 13.64 1.17 4.71
CA GLN A 25 12.58 1.91 5.39
C GLN A 25 12.50 1.52 6.87
N ALA A 26 12.53 0.21 7.17
CA ALA A 26 12.54 -0.33 8.52
C ALA A 26 13.77 0.17 9.30
N LYS A 27 14.98 0.02 8.75
CA LYS A 27 16.22 0.51 9.38
C LYS A 27 16.19 2.01 9.64
N THR A 28 15.68 2.80 8.69
CA THR A 28 15.58 4.27 8.87
C THR A 28 14.58 4.61 9.97
N GLY A 29 13.42 3.95 9.99
CA GLY A 29 12.42 4.12 11.04
C GLY A 29 12.95 3.72 12.41
N SER A 30 13.50 2.52 12.52
CA SER A 30 14.14 2.02 13.74
C SER A 30 15.29 2.91 14.19
N HIS A 31 16.17 3.38 13.30
CA HIS A 31 17.28 4.25 13.68
C HIS A 31 16.82 5.56 14.31
N LEU A 32 15.79 6.20 13.74
CA LEU A 32 15.21 7.44 14.29
C LEU A 32 14.51 7.24 15.64
N LEU A 33 14.07 6.01 15.92
CA LEU A 33 13.45 5.64 17.19
C LEU A 33 14.49 5.23 18.24
N VAL A 34 15.51 4.49 17.82
CA VAL A 34 16.63 4.01 18.62
C VAL A 34 17.53 5.16 19.05
N GLY A 35 17.64 6.23 18.25
CA GLY A 35 18.37 7.46 18.61
C GLY A 35 17.75 8.25 19.78
N ARG A 36 16.58 7.83 20.29
CA ARG A 36 15.93 8.44 21.47
C ARG A 36 16.21 7.61 22.72
N LYS A 37 16.31 8.28 23.88
CA LYS A 37 16.41 7.65 25.22
C LYS A 37 15.37 6.55 25.48
N LYS A 38 14.23 6.59 24.77
CA LYS A 38 13.13 5.63 24.84
C LYS A 38 13.48 4.19 24.47
N PHE A 39 14.55 3.91 23.71
CA PHE A 39 14.86 2.53 23.32
C PHE A 39 15.16 1.64 24.52
N GLN A 40 15.92 2.14 25.49
CA GLN A 40 16.22 1.41 26.71
C GLN A 40 14.96 1.15 27.53
N ASP A 41 14.05 2.14 27.58
CA ASP A 41 12.77 2.03 28.26
C ASP A 41 11.85 0.99 27.59
N ILE A 42 11.83 0.94 26.25
CA ILE A 42 11.09 -0.07 25.48
C ILE A 42 11.64 -1.48 25.75
N ALA A 43 12.97 -1.65 25.70
CA ALA A 43 13.60 -2.94 25.97
C ALA A 43 13.35 -3.43 27.41
N ASN A 44 13.41 -2.51 28.38
CA ASN A 44 13.10 -2.82 29.77
C ASN A 44 11.62 -3.21 29.95
N ARG A 45 10.69 -2.49 29.30
CA ARG A 45 9.26 -2.82 29.32
C ARG A 45 8.96 -4.18 28.69
N LEU A 46 9.62 -4.50 27.57
CA LEU A 46 9.51 -5.80 26.91
C LEU A 46 9.89 -6.95 27.85
N ASN A 47 10.94 -6.76 28.66
CA ASN A 47 11.41 -7.77 29.62
C ASN A 47 10.53 -7.86 30.89
N GLN A 48 9.81 -6.79 31.22
CA GLN A 48 8.97 -6.71 32.44
C GLN A 48 7.52 -7.12 32.21
N ILE A 49 7.11 -7.36 30.96
CA ILE A 49 5.74 -7.74 30.64
C ILE A 49 5.46 -9.19 31.03
N GLU A 50 4.33 -9.38 31.71
CA GLU A 50 3.80 -10.69 32.06
C GLU A 50 3.11 -11.32 30.84
N PRO A 51 3.59 -12.47 30.33
CA PRO A 51 3.03 -13.12 29.14
C PRO A 51 1.55 -13.51 29.30
N GLU A 52 1.13 -13.84 30.52
CA GLU A 52 -0.26 -14.24 30.83
C GLU A 52 -1.24 -13.08 30.60
N VAL A 53 -0.87 -11.87 31.05
CA VAL A 53 -1.67 -10.65 30.85
C VAL A 53 -1.78 -10.30 29.36
N LEU A 54 -0.70 -10.47 28.60
CA LEU A 54 -0.70 -10.25 27.15
C LEU A 54 -1.62 -11.24 26.42
N SER A 55 -1.62 -12.51 26.84
CA SER A 55 -2.48 -13.55 26.25
C SER A 55 -3.97 -13.30 26.55
N ASP A 56 -4.31 -12.92 27.78
CA ASP A 56 -5.70 -12.56 28.15
C ASP A 56 -6.19 -11.35 27.35
N LEU A 57 -5.36 -10.30 27.26
CA LEU A 57 -5.65 -9.12 26.45
C LEU A 57 -5.85 -9.47 24.97
N ALA A 58 -5.00 -10.32 24.39
CA ALA A 58 -5.11 -10.74 23.01
C ALA A 58 -6.43 -11.48 22.75
N GLN A 59 -6.82 -12.38 23.65
CA GLN A 59 -8.06 -13.14 23.54
C GLN A 59 -9.30 -12.24 23.64
N ARG A 60 -9.30 -11.27 24.55
CA ARG A 60 -10.39 -10.29 24.72
C ARG A 60 -10.49 -9.34 23.53
N LEU A 61 -9.35 -8.93 22.94
CA LEU A 61 -9.32 -8.13 21.72
C LEU A 61 -9.85 -8.90 20.51
N GLU A 62 -9.54 -10.19 20.39
CA GLU A 62 -10.06 -11.05 19.31
C GLU A 62 -11.57 -11.22 19.40
N GLN A 63 -12.12 -11.27 20.62
CA GLN A 63 -13.56 -11.32 20.88
C GLN A 63 -14.28 -9.98 20.62
N GLY A 64 -13.55 -8.92 20.27
CA GLY A 64 -14.11 -7.61 19.93
C GLY A 64 -14.55 -6.79 21.14
N GLU A 65 -14.10 -7.13 22.35
CA GLU A 65 -14.42 -6.33 23.54
C GLU A 65 -13.74 -4.96 23.51
N HIS A 66 -14.48 -3.91 23.87
CA HIS A 66 -13.89 -2.60 24.14
C HIS A 66 -13.15 -2.63 25.49
N ILE A 67 -11.86 -2.98 25.44
CA ILE A 67 -11.00 -3.01 26.62
C ILE A 67 -10.67 -1.57 27.05
N ARG A 68 -11.20 -1.16 28.20
CA ARG A 68 -10.62 -0.06 28.99
C ARG A 68 -9.58 -0.68 29.91
N THR A 69 -8.33 -0.24 29.83
CA THR A 69 -7.23 -0.65 30.72
C THR A 69 -7.63 -0.39 32.17
N LYS A 70 -7.67 -1.45 32.99
CA LYS A 70 -8.01 -1.36 34.42
C LYS A 70 -6.79 -1.53 35.32
N THR A 71 -5.77 -2.25 34.87
CA THR A 71 -4.56 -2.54 35.65
C THR A 71 -3.31 -1.88 35.06
N ALA A 72 -2.31 -1.61 35.92
CA ALA A 72 -1.03 -1.05 35.49
C ALA A 72 -0.27 -1.98 34.53
N ALA A 73 -0.44 -3.31 34.68
CA ALA A 73 0.13 -4.31 33.78
C ALA A 73 -0.53 -4.27 32.38
N GLU A 74 -1.86 -4.12 32.31
CA GLU A 74 -2.55 -3.92 31.03
C GLU A 74 -2.10 -2.61 30.37
N GLN A 75 -1.98 -1.52 31.14
CA GLN A 75 -1.50 -0.24 30.62
C GLN A 75 -0.09 -0.34 30.03
N ALA A 76 0.82 -1.05 30.71
CA ALA A 76 2.18 -1.28 30.19
C ALA A 76 2.18 -2.09 28.88
N CYS A 77 1.26 -3.05 28.73
CA CYS A 77 1.10 -3.79 27.46
C CYS A 77 0.61 -2.88 26.32
N TYR A 78 -0.33 -1.96 26.58
CA TYR A 78 -0.79 -1.00 25.59
C TYR A 78 0.27 0.03 25.21
N GLU A 79 1.05 0.52 26.18
CA GLU A 79 2.18 1.42 25.90
C GLU A 79 3.25 0.73 25.04
N LEU A 80 3.54 -0.55 25.31
CA LEU A 80 4.43 -1.34 24.45
C LEU A 80 3.83 -1.47 23.04
N LEU A 81 2.54 -1.77 22.92
CA LEU A 81 1.88 -1.88 21.62
C LEU A 81 1.95 -0.56 20.85
N GLU A 82 1.76 0.58 21.52
CA GLU A 82 1.89 1.91 20.91
C GLU A 82 3.33 2.21 20.47
N ASP A 83 4.32 1.87 21.30
CA ASP A 83 5.74 2.00 20.95
C ASP A 83 6.11 1.12 19.74
N LEU A 84 5.58 -0.10 19.66
CA LEU A 84 5.73 -1.01 18.53
C LEU A 84 4.99 -0.52 17.27
N GLU A 85 3.77 -0.01 17.42
CA GLU A 85 3.03 0.63 16.33
C GLU A 85 3.82 1.82 15.76
N HIS A 86 4.41 2.65 16.63
CA HIS A 86 5.25 3.78 16.26
C HIS A 86 6.54 3.33 15.55
N ALA A 87 7.08 2.16 15.90
CA ALA A 87 8.17 1.53 15.18
C ALA A 87 7.79 0.99 13.80
N GLY A 88 6.64 0.34 13.70
CA GLY A 88 6.09 -0.19 12.44
C GLY A 88 5.50 0.88 11.50
N ALA A 89 5.25 2.09 11.99
CA ALA A 89 4.62 3.20 11.26
C ALA A 89 5.30 3.55 9.93
N ARG A 90 6.63 3.33 9.83
CA ARG A 90 7.43 3.72 8.67
C ARG A 90 7.69 2.58 7.68
N VAL A 91 7.22 1.38 7.98
CA VAL A 91 7.36 0.21 7.10
C VAL A 91 6.13 0.16 6.19
N GLN A 92 6.34 0.35 4.89
CA GLN A 92 5.25 0.27 3.92
C GLN A 92 4.58 -1.11 3.96
N GLY A 93 3.24 -1.12 4.06
CA GLY A 93 2.44 -2.35 4.17
C GLY A 93 2.21 -2.84 5.60
N SER A 94 2.75 -2.15 6.62
CA SER A 94 2.49 -2.49 8.02
C SER A 94 1.04 -2.27 8.43
N LEU A 95 0.61 -2.95 9.50
CA LEU A 95 -0.71 -2.75 10.11
C LEU A 95 -0.93 -1.28 10.52
N THR A 96 0.13 -0.61 11.00
CA THR A 96 0.08 0.81 11.35
C THR A 96 -0.20 1.69 10.13
N THR A 97 0.41 1.40 8.97
CA THR A 97 0.14 2.14 7.73
C THR A 97 -1.34 2.01 7.32
N LYS A 98 -1.91 0.80 7.42
CA LYS A 98 -3.34 0.58 7.15
C LYS A 98 -4.25 1.36 8.11
N LYS A 99 -3.88 1.43 9.40
CA LYS A 99 -4.58 2.24 10.41
C LYS A 99 -4.52 3.73 10.08
N TYR A 100 -3.38 4.26 9.65
CA TYR A 100 -3.25 5.66 9.24
C TYR A 100 -4.06 5.98 7.98
N MET A 101 -3.97 5.16 6.94
CA MET A 101 -4.78 5.35 5.72
C MET A 101 -6.28 5.41 6.04
N ARG A 102 -6.75 4.54 6.95
CA ARG A 102 -8.14 4.58 7.42
C ARG A 102 -8.47 5.89 8.12
N ASN A 103 -7.62 6.35 9.04
CA ASN A 103 -7.83 7.62 9.75
C ASN A 103 -7.82 8.83 8.80
N GLU A 104 -6.95 8.83 7.78
CA GLU A 104 -6.90 9.86 6.74
C GLU A 104 -8.23 9.92 5.97
N VAL A 105 -8.76 8.77 5.53
CA VAL A 105 -10.08 8.68 4.88
C VAL A 105 -11.19 9.22 5.77
N TRP A 106 -11.23 8.82 7.05
CA TRP A 106 -12.24 9.34 8.00
C TRP A 106 -12.12 10.85 8.19
N SER A 107 -10.91 11.38 8.30
CA SER A 107 -10.68 12.82 8.43
C SER A 107 -11.15 13.59 7.19
N LEU A 108 -10.91 13.02 6.00
CA LEU A 108 -11.33 13.62 4.74
C LEU A 108 -12.85 13.64 4.60
N ILE A 109 -13.51 12.52 4.92
CA ILE A 109 -14.98 12.42 4.91
C ILE A 109 -15.58 13.39 5.93
N SER A 110 -14.99 13.49 7.13
CA SER A 110 -15.46 14.42 8.15
C SER A 110 -15.27 15.89 7.76
N PHE A 111 -14.22 16.21 6.99
CA PHE A 111 -13.92 17.58 6.57
C PHE A 111 -14.75 18.02 5.36
N LYS A 112 -14.92 17.14 4.37
CA LYS A 112 -15.64 17.45 3.12
C LYS A 112 -17.13 17.14 3.17
N GLY A 113 -17.56 16.20 4.00
CA GLY A 113 -18.96 15.79 4.12
C GLY A 113 -19.43 14.89 2.98
N ALA A 114 -20.75 14.82 2.80
CA ALA A 114 -21.40 14.03 1.74
C ALA A 114 -21.66 14.88 0.49
N PRO A 115 -21.76 14.30 -0.72
CA PRO A 115 -21.73 12.86 -1.04
C PRO A 115 -20.31 12.28 -1.19
N SER A 116 -20.10 11.06 -0.68
CA SER A 116 -18.87 10.30 -0.86
C SER A 116 -19.10 9.07 -1.75
N TRP A 117 -18.18 8.84 -2.70
CA TRP A 117 -18.21 7.70 -3.60
C TRP A 117 -17.05 6.75 -3.28
N PHE A 118 -17.35 5.47 -3.09
CA PHE A 118 -16.35 4.43 -2.97
C PHE A 118 -16.28 3.65 -4.29
N ILE A 119 -15.12 3.72 -4.96
CA ILE A 119 -14.94 3.10 -6.27
C ILE A 119 -13.72 2.18 -6.21
N THR A 120 -13.96 0.90 -6.49
CA THR A 120 -12.91 -0.10 -6.70
C THR A 120 -12.96 -0.54 -8.15
N PHE A 121 -11.82 -0.51 -8.84
CA PHE A 121 -11.71 -1.06 -10.19
C PHE A 121 -10.39 -1.82 -10.34
N SER A 122 -10.45 -2.96 -11.02
CA SER A 122 -9.31 -3.83 -11.26
C SER A 122 -9.10 -3.94 -12.77
N PRO A 123 -8.15 -3.16 -13.35
CA PRO A 123 -7.93 -3.19 -14.79
C PRO A 123 -7.34 -4.55 -15.20
N VAL A 124 -7.98 -5.22 -16.16
CA VAL A 124 -7.52 -6.51 -16.69
C VAL A 124 -6.41 -6.29 -17.70
N ASP A 125 -5.18 -6.61 -17.31
CA ASP A 125 -3.97 -6.38 -18.10
C ASP A 125 -3.80 -7.39 -19.24
N VAL A 126 -4.11 -8.67 -19.04
CA VAL A 126 -3.92 -9.75 -20.02
C VAL A 126 -4.72 -9.59 -21.32
N ASN A 127 -5.87 -8.92 -21.24
CA ASN A 127 -6.79 -8.73 -22.36
C ASN A 127 -6.72 -7.34 -22.96
N HIS A 128 -5.98 -6.41 -22.34
CA HIS A 128 -5.96 -5.03 -22.79
C HIS A 128 -4.86 -4.80 -23.84
N PRO A 129 -5.20 -4.28 -25.04
CA PRO A 129 -4.22 -4.08 -26.11
C PRO A 129 -3.10 -3.10 -25.73
N LEU A 130 -3.37 -2.15 -24.81
CA LEU A 130 -2.33 -1.26 -24.26
C LEU A 130 -1.28 -2.01 -23.42
N CYS A 131 -1.66 -3.01 -22.65
CA CYS A 131 -0.69 -3.80 -21.89
C CYS A 131 0.21 -4.60 -22.83
N LEU A 132 -0.38 -5.20 -23.87
CA LEU A 132 0.36 -5.89 -24.93
C LEU A 132 1.29 -4.93 -25.67
N TYR A 133 0.86 -3.70 -25.94
CA TYR A 133 1.72 -2.67 -26.53
C TYR A 133 2.91 -2.31 -25.63
N PHE A 134 2.70 -2.18 -24.32
CA PHE A 134 3.81 -1.92 -23.39
C PHE A 134 4.75 -3.12 -23.23
N ALA A 135 4.26 -4.35 -23.43
CA ALA A 135 5.07 -5.57 -23.43
C ALA A 135 5.81 -5.77 -24.76
N ASP A 136 5.23 -5.32 -25.86
CA ASP A 136 5.83 -5.42 -27.18
C ASP A 136 6.94 -4.38 -27.39
N ASN A 137 7.87 -4.67 -28.30
CA ASN A 137 8.89 -3.70 -28.72
C ASN A 137 8.39 -2.84 -29.91
N ALA A 138 7.13 -2.98 -30.29
CA ALA A 138 6.55 -2.28 -31.43
C ALA A 138 6.48 -0.77 -31.17
N ILE A 139 7.09 0.00 -32.05
CA ILE A 139 7.09 1.48 -32.02
C ILE A 139 5.68 2.02 -32.33
N LYS A 140 4.85 1.25 -33.05
CA LYS A 140 3.51 1.62 -33.49
C LYS A 140 2.45 0.76 -32.80
N PHE A 141 1.46 1.38 -32.17
CA PHE A 141 0.30 0.69 -31.61
C PHE A 141 -0.51 0.06 -32.74
N SER A 142 -0.76 -1.24 -32.65
CA SER A 142 -1.65 -1.96 -33.55
C SER A 142 -2.56 -2.87 -32.71
N PRO A 143 -3.89 -2.78 -32.85
CA PRO A 143 -4.84 -3.62 -32.13
C PRO A 143 -4.92 -5.02 -32.73
N ALA A 144 -3.76 -5.66 -32.95
CA ALA A 144 -3.71 -7.01 -33.47
C ALA A 144 -4.17 -7.99 -32.38
N LEU A 145 -5.27 -8.69 -32.65
CA LEU A 145 -5.80 -9.74 -31.78
C LEU A 145 -4.82 -10.92 -31.80
N ARG A 146 -3.96 -11.02 -30.78
CA ARG A 146 -3.08 -12.20 -30.59
C ARG A 146 -3.84 -13.34 -29.93
N SER A 147 -3.38 -14.56 -30.11
CA SER A 147 -3.93 -15.74 -29.43
C SER A 147 -3.70 -15.65 -27.91
N SER A 148 -4.54 -16.30 -27.11
CA SER A 148 -4.44 -16.26 -25.63
C SER A 148 -3.07 -16.72 -25.11
N ASP A 149 -2.50 -17.75 -25.73
CA ASP A 149 -1.18 -18.29 -25.35
C ASP A 149 -0.04 -17.32 -25.66
N GLU A 150 -0.10 -16.61 -26.78
CA GLU A 150 0.90 -15.61 -27.14
C GLU A 150 0.85 -14.40 -26.21
N ARG A 151 -0.35 -13.97 -25.78
CA ARG A 151 -0.50 -12.87 -24.82
C ARG A 151 0.16 -13.21 -23.49
N LEU A 152 -0.13 -14.41 -22.98
CA LEU A 152 0.40 -14.86 -21.70
C LEU A 152 1.93 -15.04 -21.76
N LYS A 153 2.44 -15.61 -22.85
CA LYS A 153 3.89 -15.72 -23.08
C LYS A 153 4.57 -14.36 -23.14
N LEU A 154 4.00 -13.37 -23.83
CA LEU A 154 4.59 -12.03 -23.95
C LEU A 154 4.65 -11.30 -22.60
N ILE A 155 3.60 -11.41 -21.79
CA ILE A 155 3.56 -10.80 -20.46
C ILE A 155 4.53 -11.51 -19.52
N ALA A 156 4.54 -12.85 -19.53
CA ALA A 156 5.44 -13.64 -18.70
C ALA A 156 6.94 -13.45 -19.06
N GLN A 157 7.26 -13.32 -20.35
CA GLN A 157 8.65 -13.20 -20.83
C GLN A 157 9.27 -11.81 -20.64
N LYS A 158 8.45 -10.75 -20.54
CA LYS A 158 8.91 -9.35 -20.43
C LYS A 158 8.81 -8.79 -19.00
N SER A 159 8.51 -9.65 -18.02
CA SER A 159 8.40 -9.35 -16.58
C SER A 159 7.27 -8.38 -16.23
N CYS A 160 7.08 -8.06 -14.95
CA CYS A 160 5.93 -7.28 -14.43
C CYS A 160 5.89 -5.80 -14.86
N CYS A 161 6.96 -5.25 -15.44
CA CYS A 161 7.07 -3.81 -15.73
C CYS A 161 6.01 -3.26 -16.71
N PRO A 162 5.63 -3.95 -17.80
CA PRO A 162 4.54 -3.52 -18.69
C PRO A 162 3.18 -3.47 -17.99
N ALA A 163 2.89 -4.44 -17.12
CA ALA A 163 1.65 -4.50 -16.35
C ALA A 163 1.58 -3.33 -15.34
N ALA A 164 2.68 -3.04 -14.64
CA ALA A 164 2.76 -1.90 -13.72
C ALA A 164 2.56 -0.56 -14.44
N ARG A 165 3.13 -0.40 -15.65
CA ARG A 165 2.93 0.81 -16.48
C ARG A 165 1.49 0.93 -16.96
N PHE A 166 0.90 -0.18 -17.38
CA PHE A 166 -0.51 -0.23 -17.76
C PHE A 166 -1.41 0.18 -16.58
N PHE A 167 -1.19 -0.40 -15.41
CA PHE A 167 -1.94 -0.07 -14.20
C PHE A 167 -1.84 1.41 -13.83
N HIS A 168 -0.63 1.97 -13.86
CA HIS A 168 -0.40 3.39 -13.60
C HIS A 168 -1.12 4.29 -14.62
N TYR A 169 -0.98 3.98 -15.92
CA TYR A 169 -1.66 4.73 -16.98
C TYR A 169 -3.18 4.67 -16.88
N MET A 170 -3.74 3.49 -16.57
CA MET A 170 -5.18 3.32 -16.37
C MET A 170 -5.67 4.09 -15.16
N SER A 171 -4.92 4.06 -14.05
CA SER A 171 -5.25 4.79 -12.83
C SER A 171 -5.23 6.30 -13.05
N GLU A 172 -4.20 6.85 -13.68
CA GLU A 172 -4.14 8.27 -14.02
C GLU A 172 -5.24 8.67 -15.00
N SER A 173 -5.51 7.84 -16.00
CA SER A 173 -6.58 8.07 -16.97
C SER A 173 -7.95 8.06 -16.31
N PHE A 174 -8.17 7.19 -15.32
CA PHE A 174 -9.41 7.13 -14.54
C PHE A 174 -9.57 8.40 -13.70
N ILE A 175 -8.55 8.80 -12.96
CA ILE A 175 -8.57 10.01 -12.12
C ILE A 175 -8.83 11.26 -12.98
N ARG A 176 -8.16 11.38 -14.12
CA ARG A 176 -8.30 12.55 -14.98
C ARG A 176 -9.61 12.58 -15.76
N ASN A 177 -10.04 11.46 -16.36
CA ASN A 177 -11.17 11.45 -17.28
C ASN A 177 -12.49 11.09 -16.62
N VAL A 178 -12.49 10.21 -15.62
CA VAL A 178 -13.72 9.77 -14.93
C VAL A 178 -14.01 10.66 -13.73
N LEU A 179 -13.00 10.92 -12.88
CA LEU A 179 -13.19 11.81 -11.73
C LEU A 179 -13.08 13.29 -12.11
N GLY A 180 -12.43 13.62 -13.24
CA GLY A 180 -12.28 15.02 -13.67
C GLY A 180 -11.25 15.80 -12.85
N VAL A 181 -10.39 15.13 -12.06
CA VAL A 181 -9.39 15.82 -11.24
C VAL A 181 -8.31 16.42 -12.14
N GLY A 182 -8.16 17.74 -12.08
CA GLY A 182 -7.18 18.47 -12.90
C GLY A 182 -7.57 18.61 -14.38
N ALA A 183 -8.86 18.42 -14.72
CA ALA A 183 -9.39 18.70 -16.04
C ALA A 183 -10.39 19.87 -15.98
N ASP A 184 -10.47 20.68 -17.03
CA ASP A 184 -11.41 21.83 -17.12
C ASP A 184 -12.89 21.41 -17.29
N ARG A 185 -13.19 20.12 -17.11
CA ARG A 185 -14.53 19.55 -17.28
C ARG A 185 -14.96 18.81 -16.02
N PRO A 186 -16.25 18.89 -15.65
CA PRO A 186 -16.77 18.05 -14.58
C PRO A 186 -16.61 16.57 -14.95
N GLY A 187 -16.25 15.76 -13.96
CA GLY A 187 -16.16 14.30 -14.11
C GLY A 187 -17.53 13.66 -14.28
N LEU A 188 -17.55 12.34 -14.45
CA LEU A 188 -18.78 11.56 -14.57
C LEU A 188 -19.69 11.72 -13.33
N TYR A 189 -19.08 11.91 -12.16
CA TYR A 189 -19.76 12.06 -10.87
C TYR A 189 -19.97 13.53 -10.46
N GLY A 190 -19.69 14.49 -11.35
CA GLY A 190 -19.73 15.93 -11.06
C GLY A 190 -18.35 16.53 -10.79
N GLU A 191 -18.31 17.66 -10.09
CA GLU A 191 -17.07 18.33 -9.68
C GLU A 191 -16.45 17.62 -8.47
N THR A 192 -15.23 17.10 -8.64
CA THR A 192 -14.50 16.41 -7.58
C THR A 192 -13.75 17.41 -6.70
N ASP A 193 -14.20 17.58 -5.46
CA ASP A 193 -13.57 18.48 -4.47
C ASP A 193 -12.38 17.81 -3.75
N ALA A 194 -12.43 16.49 -3.52
CA ALA A 194 -11.31 15.71 -3.00
C ALA A 194 -11.36 14.26 -3.46
N TYR A 195 -10.19 13.63 -3.55
CA TYR A 195 -10.06 12.20 -3.77
C TYR A 195 -8.97 11.62 -2.87
N TYR A 196 -9.14 10.37 -2.48
CA TYR A 196 -8.14 9.59 -1.76
C TYR A 196 -7.99 8.25 -2.45
N GLY A 197 -6.77 7.94 -2.90
CA GLY A 197 -6.49 6.75 -3.71
C GLY A 197 -5.51 5.83 -3.01
N THR A 198 -5.89 4.56 -2.86
CA THR A 198 -5.01 3.50 -2.34
C THR A 198 -4.98 2.33 -3.32
N VAL A 199 -3.84 1.65 -3.38
CA VAL A 199 -3.69 0.41 -4.12
C VAL A 199 -3.66 -0.72 -3.09
N GLU A 200 -4.51 -1.73 -3.25
CA GLU A 200 -4.45 -2.93 -2.43
C GLU A 200 -3.11 -3.65 -2.71
N GLN A 201 -2.35 -3.92 -1.65
CA GLN A 201 -1.10 -4.69 -1.66
C GLN A 201 -1.38 -6.14 -1.29
#